data_AF-A0A967S290-F1
#
_entry.id   AF-A0A967S290-F1
#
_cell.length_a   1.000
_cell.length_b   1.000
_cell.length_c   1.000
_cell.angle_alpha   90.00
_cell.angle_beta   90.00
_cell.angle_gamma   90.00
#
_symmetry.space_group_name_H-M   'P 1'
#
loop_
_entity.id
_entity.type
_entity.pdbx_description
1 polymer ?
#
loop_
_entity_poly.entity_id
_entity_poly.type
_entity_poly.pdbx_seq_one_letter_code
_entity_poly.pdbx_strand_id
1 'polypeptide(L)'
;MGDVVPVSREFLFDADTAVTAYHKLTRAAAPEPSANAGQTGQTGPATHPDPRARARPRPAFGFLLESVEGGEKWARYTFLGTAPREAWRLEAGGRVSRWSPGGGWSEATTVADPLAELDGLLRRRRPVPVPG
;
A
#
# COMPACT_ATOMS: atom_id res chain seq x y z
N MET A 1 19.84 -2.60 3.44
CA MET A 1 18.67 -2.04 2.73
C MET A 1 18.77 -2.58 1.32
N GLY A 2 17.90 -3.54 0.99
CA GLY A 2 18.24 -4.60 0.04
C GLY A 2 17.47 -4.55 -1.27
N ASP A 3 18.02 -5.32 -2.18
CA ASP A 3 17.42 -5.89 -3.37
C ASP A 3 15.91 -6.18 -3.23
N VAL A 4 15.14 -5.80 -4.26
CA VAL A 4 13.71 -6.11 -4.36
C VAL A 4 13.59 -7.40 -5.16
N VAL A 5 13.21 -8.48 -4.48
CA VAL A 5 12.92 -9.77 -5.11
C VAL A 5 11.42 -9.83 -5.42
N PRO A 6 11.00 -9.79 -6.69
CA PRO A 6 9.60 -10.00 -7.03
C PRO A 6 9.22 -11.46 -6.77
N VAL A 7 8.07 -11.66 -6.14
CA VAL A 7 7.46 -12.98 -5.95
C VAL A 7 6.10 -12.92 -6.65
N SER A 8 5.93 -13.73 -7.68
CA SER A 8 4.73 -13.74 -8.52
C SER A 8 3.97 -15.06 -8.38
N ARG A 9 2.66 -14.98 -8.65
CA ARG A 9 1.80 -16.13 -8.88
C ARG A 9 0.79 -15.73 -9.94
N GLU A 10 0.55 -16.62 -10.89
CA GLU A 10 -0.42 -16.42 -11.96
C GLU A 10 -1.74 -17.12 -11.62
N PHE A 11 -2.83 -16.49 -12.03
CA PHE A 11 -4.18 -16.97 -11.81
C PHE A 11 -5.02 -16.69 -13.06
N LEU A 12 -5.99 -17.55 -13.33
CA LEU A 12 -6.99 -17.31 -14.37
C LEU A 12 -8.09 -16.39 -13.80
N PHE A 13 -8.34 -15.29 -14.51
CA PHE A 13 -9.34 -14.28 -14.19
C PHE A 13 -10.22 -14.00 -15.41
N ASP A 14 -10.72 -15.06 -16.05
CA ASP A 14 -11.53 -14.99 -17.28
C ASP A 14 -12.95 -14.42 -17.05
N ALA A 15 -13.45 -14.50 -15.82
CA ALA A 15 -14.73 -13.93 -15.41
C ALA A 15 -14.63 -12.51 -14.81
N ASP A 16 -13.43 -11.94 -14.71
CA ASP A 16 -13.20 -10.63 -14.09
C ASP A 16 -12.76 -9.58 -15.10
N THR A 17 -13.32 -8.38 -14.97
CA THR A 17 -12.70 -7.18 -15.54
C THR A 17 -11.61 -6.68 -14.59
N ALA A 18 -10.74 -5.78 -15.08
CA ALA A 18 -9.73 -5.17 -14.23
C ALA A 18 -10.31 -4.48 -12.98
N VAL A 19 -11.47 -3.84 -13.13
CA VAL A 19 -12.16 -3.15 -12.03
C VAL A 19 -12.73 -4.15 -11.02
N THR A 20 -13.33 -5.25 -11.46
CA THR A 20 -13.85 -6.26 -10.52
C THR A 20 -12.71 -6.96 -9.77
N ALA A 21 -11.60 -7.23 -10.46
CA ALA A 21 -10.38 -7.75 -9.82
C ALA A 21 -9.83 -6.79 -8.75
N TYR A 22 -9.78 -5.48 -9.03
CA TYR A 22 -9.37 -4.45 -8.06
C TYR A 22 -10.25 -4.47 -6.80
N HIS A 23 -11.58 -4.54 -6.94
CA HIS A 23 -12.48 -4.61 -5.80
C HIS A 23 -12.33 -5.90 -4.97
N LYS A 24 -12.08 -7.04 -5.62
CA LYS A 24 -11.79 -8.30 -4.91
C LYS A 24 -10.50 -8.20 -4.09
N LEU A 25 -9.44 -7.65 -4.67
CA LEU A 25 -8.12 -7.56 -4.04
C LEU A 25 -8.03 -6.50 -2.94
N THR A 26 -8.76 -5.39 -3.09
CA THR A 26 -8.83 -4.35 -2.03
C THR A 26 -9.61 -4.83 -0.81
N ARG A 27 -10.68 -5.61 -1.00
CA ARG A 27 -11.45 -6.19 0.12
C ARG A 27 -10.66 -7.26 0.86
N ALA A 28 -9.94 -8.13 0.15
CA ALA A 28 -9.10 -9.17 0.76
C ALA A 28 -7.91 -8.60 1.55
N ALA A 29 -7.46 -7.37 1.23
CA ALA A 29 -6.38 -6.68 1.93
C ALA A 29 -6.83 -5.94 3.21
N ALA A 30 -8.15 -5.83 3.46
CA ALA A 30 -8.65 -5.32 4.73
C ALA A 30 -8.35 -6.32 5.86
N PRO A 31 -7.93 -5.89 7.05
CA PRO A 31 -7.77 -6.80 8.18
C PRO A 31 -9.12 -7.44 8.50
N GLU A 32 -9.16 -8.77 8.48
CA GLU A 32 -10.30 -9.56 8.97
C GLU A 32 -10.70 -9.07 10.38
N PRO A 33 -11.98 -8.78 10.65
CA PRO A 33 -12.42 -8.50 12.01
C PRO A 33 -12.14 -9.76 12.85
N SER A 34 -11.23 -9.63 13.81
CA SER A 34 -10.79 -10.73 14.69
C SER A 34 -12.00 -11.49 15.27
N ALA A 35 -12.20 -12.72 14.81
CA ALA A 35 -13.27 -13.63 15.20
C ALA A 35 -13.06 -14.29 16.59
N ASN A 36 -12.56 -13.53 17.56
CA ASN A 36 -12.45 -14.00 18.95
C ASN A 36 -13.01 -12.93 19.90
N ALA A 37 -14.34 -12.79 19.88
CA ALA A 37 -15.11 -12.17 20.94
C ALA A 37 -16.01 -13.24 21.56
N GLY A 38 -15.41 -14.15 22.34
CA GLY A 38 -16.15 -15.20 23.03
C GLY A 38 -15.26 -15.97 23.98
N GLN A 39 -15.52 -15.79 25.28
CA GLN A 39 -14.99 -16.52 26.44
C GLN A 39 -13.56 -16.21 26.89
N THR A 40 -13.44 -15.44 27.98
CA THR A 40 -12.91 -15.95 29.27
C THR A 40 -13.34 -14.96 30.36
N GLY A 41 -14.04 -15.45 31.40
CA GLY A 41 -14.27 -14.70 32.62
C GLY A 41 -13.03 -14.73 33.51
N GLN A 42 -12.63 -13.58 34.05
CA GLN A 42 -12.22 -13.33 35.44
C GLN A 42 -11.53 -11.94 35.55
N THR A 43 -11.96 -11.19 36.56
CA THR A 43 -11.69 -9.77 36.83
C THR A 43 -10.33 -9.54 37.49
N GLY A 44 -9.48 -8.73 36.87
CA GLY A 44 -8.30 -8.08 37.46
C GLY A 44 -8.34 -6.56 37.19
N PRO A 45 -7.61 -5.73 37.95
CA PRO A 45 -7.79 -4.27 37.93
C PRO A 45 -7.53 -3.70 36.53
N ALA A 46 -8.49 -2.94 36.04
CA ALA A 46 -8.50 -2.40 34.68
C ALA A 46 -7.31 -1.45 34.45
N THR A 47 -6.28 -1.94 33.75
CA THR A 47 -5.37 -1.06 33.01
C THR A 47 -6.21 -0.27 32.01
N HIS A 48 -6.28 1.06 32.19
CA HIS A 48 -6.94 1.95 31.25
C HIS A 48 -6.33 1.73 29.86
N PRO A 49 -7.08 1.24 28.85
CA PRO A 49 -6.54 1.08 27.52
C PRO A 49 -6.23 2.47 26.95
N ASP A 50 -4.99 2.69 26.50
CA ASP A 50 -4.60 3.93 25.83
C ASP A 50 -5.57 4.20 24.65
N PRO A 51 -6.33 5.31 24.65
CA PRO A 51 -7.27 5.62 23.58
C PRO A 51 -6.60 5.82 22.22
N ARG A 52 -5.26 5.89 22.16
CA ARG A 52 -4.46 5.95 20.92
C ARG A 52 -4.12 4.58 20.33
N ALA A 53 -4.42 3.48 21.03
CA ALA A 53 -4.18 2.11 20.56
C ALA A 53 -5.27 1.58 19.60
N ARG A 54 -6.26 2.40 19.21
CA ARG A 54 -7.09 2.08 18.05
C ARG A 54 -6.21 2.12 16.82
N ALA A 55 -5.95 0.95 16.22
CA ALA A 55 -5.27 0.83 14.94
C ALA A 55 -5.89 1.84 13.97
N ARG A 56 -5.16 2.93 13.72
CA ARG A 56 -5.57 3.97 12.79
C ARG A 56 -5.85 3.26 11.45
N PRO A 57 -7.05 3.42 10.85
CA PRO A 57 -7.35 2.72 9.61
C PRO A 57 -6.23 3.02 8.62
N ARG A 58 -5.60 1.97 8.08
CA ARG A 58 -4.57 2.13 7.06
C ARG A 58 -5.17 3.01 5.97
N PRO A 59 -4.49 4.08 5.52
CA PRO A 59 -4.98 4.81 4.36
C PRO A 59 -5.14 3.80 3.22
N ALA A 60 -6.29 3.83 2.55
CA ALA A 60 -6.55 2.95 1.41
C ALA A 60 -5.72 3.44 0.22
N PHE A 61 -4.42 3.15 0.23
CA PHE A 61 -3.57 3.34 -0.93
C PHE A 61 -3.97 2.29 -1.97
N GLY A 62 -4.65 2.75 -3.00
CA GLY A 62 -5.09 1.92 -4.11
C GLY A 62 -4.86 2.65 -5.42
N PHE A 63 -4.36 1.94 -6.42
CA PHE A 63 -4.36 2.44 -7.80
C PHE A 63 -4.75 1.34 -8.77
N LEU A 64 -5.30 1.77 -9.90
CA LEU A 64 -5.55 0.97 -11.10
C LEU A 64 -5.06 1.82 -12.29
N LEU A 65 -4.13 1.28 -13.09
CA LEU A 65 -3.59 1.92 -14.27
C LEU A 65 -3.91 1.07 -15.49
N GLU A 66 -4.71 1.63 -16.39
CA GLU A 66 -5.12 1.02 -17.65
C GLU A 66 -4.56 1.85 -18.81
N SER A 67 -4.03 1.19 -19.85
CA SER A 67 -3.52 1.85 -21.06
C SER A 67 -4.46 1.61 -22.24
N VAL A 68 -4.77 2.61 -23.05
CA VAL A 68 -5.58 2.41 -24.27
C VAL A 68 -4.74 2.80 -25.47
N GLU A 69 -4.55 1.88 -26.40
CA GLU A 69 -3.85 2.13 -27.68
C GLU A 69 -4.86 2.08 -28.83
N GLY A 70 -4.97 3.17 -29.59
CA GLY A 70 -5.68 3.17 -30.87
C GLY A 70 -7.21 3.10 -30.81
N GLY A 71 -7.85 3.60 -29.74
CA GLY A 71 -9.30 3.90 -29.69
C GLY A 71 -10.26 2.70 -29.65
N GLU A 72 -9.85 1.52 -30.11
CA GLU A 72 -10.76 0.37 -30.32
C GLU A 72 -10.25 -0.95 -29.67
N LYS A 73 -9.06 -0.97 -29.06
CA LYS A 73 -8.53 -2.17 -28.37
C LYS A 73 -8.25 -1.88 -26.90
N TRP A 74 -8.78 -2.75 -26.03
CA TRP A 74 -8.44 -2.76 -24.60
C TRP A 74 -6.93 -2.92 -24.39
N ALA A 75 -6.43 -2.37 -23.28
CA ALA A 75 -5.06 -2.54 -22.83
C ALA A 75 -4.63 -4.02 -22.88
N ARG A 76 -3.41 -4.30 -23.35
CA ARG A 76 -2.83 -5.63 -23.17
C ARG A 76 -2.58 -5.96 -21.69
N TYR A 77 -2.37 -4.92 -20.87
CA TYR A 77 -2.09 -5.05 -19.45
C TYR A 77 -2.78 -3.94 -18.63
N THR A 78 -3.25 -4.34 -17.45
CA THR A 78 -3.69 -3.43 -16.40
C THR A 78 -2.84 -3.66 -15.17
N PHE A 79 -2.39 -2.58 -14.52
CA PHE A 79 -1.61 -2.63 -13.28
C PHE A 79 -2.47 -2.19 -12.10
N LEU A 80 -2.42 -2.94 -11.00
CA LEU A 80 -3.09 -2.58 -9.75
C LEU A 80 -2.14 -2.69 -8.57
N GLY A 81 -2.37 -1.86 -7.55
CA GLY A 81 -1.65 -1.93 -6.29
C GLY A 81 -2.55 -1.53 -5.13
N THR A 82 -2.50 -2.28 -4.03
CA THR A 82 -3.40 -2.11 -2.87
C THR A 82 -2.70 -2.02 -1.52
N ALA A 83 -1.39 -2.29 -1.47
CA ALA A 83 -0.61 -2.33 -0.24
C ALA A 83 0.83 -1.85 -0.51
N PRO A 84 1.05 -0.54 -0.71
CA PRO A 84 2.40 -0.03 -0.93
C PRO A 84 3.27 -0.23 0.32
N ARG A 85 4.56 -0.45 0.12
CA ARG A 85 5.54 -0.49 1.22
C ARG A 85 5.78 0.89 1.84
N GLU A 86 5.70 1.93 1.02
CA GLU A 86 5.88 3.32 1.42
C GLU A 86 5.05 4.23 0.49
N ALA A 87 4.63 5.39 0.97
CA ALA A 87 4.10 6.46 0.13
C ALA A 87 4.88 7.75 0.38
N TRP A 88 4.96 8.60 -0.63
CA TRP A 88 5.67 9.87 -0.60
C TRP A 88 4.74 11.00 -1.00
N ARG A 89 4.84 12.14 -0.31
CA ARG A 89 3.96 13.29 -0.55
C ARG A 89 4.75 14.57 -0.50
N LEU A 90 4.61 15.37 -1.56
CA LEU A 90 5.03 16.75 -1.63
C LEU A 90 3.83 17.65 -1.34
N GLU A 91 3.98 18.50 -0.33
CA GLU A 91 3.03 19.52 0.06
C GLU A 91 3.50 20.90 -0.43
N ALA A 92 2.59 21.87 -0.39
CA ALA A 92 2.94 23.26 -0.71
C ALA A 92 4.11 23.76 0.18
N GLY A 93 4.97 24.62 -0.39
CA GLY A 93 6.14 25.14 0.30
C GLY A 93 7.33 24.16 0.38
N GLY A 94 7.37 23.13 -0.49
CA GLY A 94 8.52 22.23 -0.61
C GLY A 94 8.64 21.24 0.55
N ARG A 95 7.55 20.97 1.25
CA ARG A 95 7.53 20.09 2.42
C ARG A 95 7.22 18.66 1.99
N VAL A 96 8.04 17.72 2.45
CA VAL A 96 7.95 16.31 2.11
C VAL A 96 7.60 15.49 3.35
N SER A 97 6.63 14.58 3.23
CA SER A 97 6.35 13.55 4.23
C SER A 97 6.39 12.15 3.59
N ARG A 98 6.69 11.13 4.41
CA ARG A 98 6.72 9.73 4.01
C ARG A 98 5.80 8.90 4.87
N TRP A 99 5.07 7.98 4.25
CA TRP A 99 4.21 7.02 4.93
C TRP A 99 4.84 5.62 4.94
N SER A 100 4.67 4.89 6.04
CA SER A 100 4.91 3.44 6.09
C SER A 100 3.79 2.70 6.84
N PRO A 101 3.57 1.39 6.58
CA PRO A 101 2.51 0.62 7.23
C PRO A 101 2.57 0.60 8.76
N GLY A 102 3.78 0.64 9.34
CA GLY A 102 3.98 0.62 10.80
C GLY A 102 4.11 2.01 11.44
N GLY A 103 4.57 3.01 10.67
CA GLY A 103 4.86 4.34 11.20
C GLY A 103 3.81 5.41 10.87
N GLY A 104 2.89 5.15 9.94
CA GLY A 104 2.03 6.19 9.41
C GLY A 104 2.83 7.25 8.64
N TRP A 105 2.25 8.45 8.49
CA TRP A 105 2.94 9.60 7.90
C TRP A 105 3.92 10.21 8.90
N SER A 106 5.16 10.43 8.46
CA SER A 106 6.12 11.27 9.17
C SER A 106 5.64 12.73 9.23
N GLU A 107 6.24 13.51 10.13
CA GLU A 107 6.17 14.96 10.00
C GLU A 107 6.73 15.40 8.64
N ALA A 108 6.12 16.45 8.08
CA ALA A 108 6.59 17.01 6.83
C ALA A 108 7.77 17.95 7.07
N THR A 109 8.82 17.81 6.27
CA THR A 109 10.05 18.62 6.37
C THR A 109 10.33 19.32 5.06
N THR A 110 10.78 20.58 5.12
CA THR A 110 11.21 21.30 3.91
C THR A 110 12.50 20.69 3.39
N VAL A 111 12.55 20.40 2.09
CA VAL A 111 13.73 19.90 1.40
C VAL A 111 14.17 20.88 0.32
N ALA A 112 15.47 20.93 0.04
CA ALA A 112 16.03 21.84 -0.95
C ALA A 112 15.60 21.48 -2.39
N ASP A 113 15.57 20.18 -2.71
CA ASP A 113 15.14 19.64 -4.00
C ASP A 113 14.29 18.37 -3.79
N PRO A 114 12.94 18.47 -3.88
CA PRO A 114 12.06 17.33 -3.70
C PRO A 114 12.23 16.22 -4.75
N LEU A 115 12.60 16.58 -6.00
CA LEU A 115 12.73 15.60 -7.07
C LEU A 115 14.04 14.83 -6.92
N ALA A 116 15.13 15.49 -6.51
CA ALA A 116 16.37 14.81 -6.18
C ALA A 116 16.22 13.89 -4.95
N GLU A 117 15.43 14.30 -3.95
CA GLU A 117 15.13 13.45 -2.80
C GLU A 117 14.37 12.19 -3.24
N LEU A 118 13.29 12.36 -4.03
CA LEU A 118 12.50 11.25 -4.58
C LEU A 118 13.33 10.32 -5.47
N ASP A 119 14.18 10.85 -6.37
CA ASP A 119 15.10 10.06 -7.20
C ASP A 119 16.06 9.23 -6.32
N GLY A 120 16.61 9.85 -5.28
CA GLY A 120 17.39 9.15 -4.26
C GLY A 120 16.61 8.06 -3.53
N LEU A 121 15.30 8.23 -3.28
CA LEU A 121 14.44 7.18 -2.73
C LEU A 121 14.32 5.99 -3.68
N LEU A 122 14.04 6.25 -4.95
CA LEU A 122 13.82 5.22 -5.96
C LEU A 122 15.09 4.41 -6.23
N ARG A 123 16.25 5.08 -6.37
CA ARG A 123 17.54 4.42 -6.66
C ARG A 123 18.05 3.50 -5.57
N ARG A 124 17.56 3.63 -4.33
CA ARG A 124 17.91 2.71 -3.23
C ARG A 124 17.29 1.34 -3.36
N ARG A 125 16.35 1.16 -4.30
CA ARG A 125 15.71 -0.13 -4.59
C ARG A 125 16.23 -0.62 -5.94
N ARG A 126 16.94 -1.74 -5.93
CA ARG A 126 17.34 -2.45 -7.16
C ARG A 126 16.51 -3.72 -7.28
N PRO A 127 15.64 -3.84 -8.30
CA PRO A 127 14.99 -5.11 -8.61
C PRO A 127 16.05 -6.14 -8.96
N VAL A 128 15.96 -7.34 -8.38
CA VAL A 128 16.79 -8.47 -8.79
C VAL A 128 16.22 -9.02 -10.09
N PRO A 129 17.07 -9.34 -11.09
CA PRO A 129 16.63 -10.12 -12.24
C PRO A 129 16.08 -11.45 -11.76
N VAL A 130 14.81 -11.72 -12.06
CA VAL A 130 14.20 -13.03 -11.84
C VAL A 130 14.01 -13.73 -13.19
N PRO A 131 14.19 -15.06 -13.26
CA PRO A 131 13.85 -15.82 -14.46
C PRO A 131 12.37 -15.64 -14.82
N GLY A 132 12.11 -15.40 -16.10
CA GLY A 132 10.79 -15.24 -16.70
C GLY A 132 10.89 -15.40 -18.21
#